data_AF-A0A1C6VDN7-F1
#
_entry.id   AF-A0A1C6VDN7-F1
#
_cell.length_a   1.000
_cell.length_b   1.000
_cell.length_c   1.000
_cell.angle_alpha   90.00
_cell.angle_beta   90.00
_cell.angle_gamma   90.00
#
_symmetry.space_group_name_H-M   'P 1'
#
loop_
_entity.id
_entity.type
_entity.pdbx_description
1 polymer ?
#
loop_
_entity_poly.entity_id
_entity_poly.type
_entity_poly.pdbx_seq_one_letter_code
_entity_poly.pdbx_strand_id
1 'polypeptide(L)'
;MQTQPTDTTTQPAKPDYWLNLADDLRTAADRVATLAGTDRTPARIHLSITVASVGNTGLTAIDLADQLAEAFDATTRTSTFPAGDRVRQVRARIGTLGVDADTYLPAEPGEMAKLRARITELEALAASAGGTR
;
A
#
# COMPACT_ATOMS: atom_id res chain seq x y z
N MET A 1 24.45 4.84 45.87
CA MET A 1 24.18 4.46 44.47
C MET A 1 22.85 3.72 44.45
N GLN A 2 21.77 4.37 43.98
CA GLN A 2 20.46 3.74 43.81
C GLN A 2 20.28 3.45 42.31
N THR A 3 20.01 2.20 41.96
CA THR A 3 19.68 1.76 40.60
C THR A 3 18.23 2.09 40.30
N GLN A 4 17.99 2.93 39.30
CA GLN A 4 16.66 3.17 38.75
C GLN A 4 16.17 1.93 37.99
N PRO A 5 14.93 1.46 38.21
CA PRO A 5 14.34 0.44 37.38
C PRO A 5 13.97 1.04 36.01
N THR A 6 14.44 0.41 34.93
CA THR A 6 13.99 0.68 33.57
C THR A 6 12.58 0.11 33.39
N ASP A 7 11.57 0.94 33.60
CA ASP A 7 10.20 0.65 33.17
C ASP A 7 10.19 0.56 31.64
N THR A 8 10.23 -0.67 31.12
CA THR A 8 9.92 -0.95 29.72
C THR A 8 8.40 -0.97 29.60
N THR A 9 7.79 0.21 29.52
CA THR A 9 6.38 0.35 29.16
C THR A 9 6.21 -0.19 27.75
N THR A 10 5.79 -1.45 27.64
CA THR A 10 5.40 -2.06 26.36
C THR A 10 4.15 -1.33 25.91
N GLN A 11 4.32 -0.35 25.04
CA GLN A 11 3.22 0.33 24.37
C GLN A 11 2.41 -0.75 23.63
N PRO A 12 1.10 -0.90 23.87
CA PRO A 12 0.30 -1.88 23.16
C PRO A 12 0.45 -1.62 21.66
N ALA A 13 0.75 -2.67 20.90
CA ALA A 13 0.84 -2.59 19.44
C ALA A 13 -0.47 -1.95 18.94
N LYS A 14 -0.35 -0.85 18.20
CA LYS A 14 -1.51 -0.19 17.59
C LYS A 14 -2.22 -1.24 16.73
N PRO A 15 -3.54 -1.43 16.83
CA PRO A 15 -4.25 -2.39 16.01
C PRO A 15 -3.92 -2.14 14.54
N ASP A 16 -3.59 -3.18 13.79
CA ASP A 16 -3.46 -3.08 12.35
C ASP A 16 -4.86 -2.89 11.77
N TYR A 17 -5.18 -1.64 11.45
CA TYR A 17 -6.49 -1.24 10.95
C TYR A 17 -6.91 -2.02 9.69
N TRP A 18 -5.94 -2.46 8.88
CA TRP A 18 -6.23 -3.18 7.64
C TRP A 18 -6.53 -4.66 7.90
N LEU A 19 -5.86 -5.27 8.87
CA LEU A 19 -6.20 -6.63 9.30
C LEU A 19 -7.59 -6.69 9.92
N ASN A 20 -7.93 -5.74 10.79
CA ASN A 20 -9.27 -5.65 11.37
C ASN A 20 -10.34 -5.47 10.28
N LEU A 21 -10.09 -4.58 9.31
CA LEU A 21 -10.99 -4.41 8.17
C LEU A 21 -11.12 -5.72 7.37
N ALA A 22 -10.02 -6.44 7.12
CA ALA A 22 -10.08 -7.72 6.43
C ALA A 22 -10.95 -8.74 7.16
N ASP A 23 -10.89 -8.81 8.49
CA ASP A 23 -11.75 -9.68 9.31
C ASP A 23 -13.22 -9.27 9.25
N ASP A 24 -13.50 -7.97 9.30
CA ASP A 24 -14.86 -7.45 9.13
C ASP A 24 -15.44 -7.81 7.74
N LEU A 25 -14.61 -7.71 6.70
CA LEU A 25 -15.01 -8.06 5.33
C LEU A 25 -15.20 -9.57 5.15
N ARG A 26 -14.40 -10.42 5.82
CA ARG A 26 -14.64 -11.88 5.88
C ARG A 26 -15.98 -12.18 6.52
N THR A 27 -16.27 -11.56 7.66
CA THR A 27 -17.55 -11.70 8.36
C THR A 27 -18.72 -11.24 7.49
N ALA A 28 -18.56 -10.13 6.76
CA ALA A 28 -19.57 -9.64 5.82
C ALA A 28 -19.79 -10.61 4.65
N ALA A 29 -18.71 -11.17 4.09
CA ALA A 29 -18.78 -12.17 3.02
C ALA A 29 -19.53 -13.43 3.47
N ASP A 30 -19.27 -13.93 4.68
CA ASP A 30 -19.97 -15.09 5.24
C ASP A 30 -21.47 -14.83 5.39
N ARG A 31 -21.85 -13.63 5.89
CA ARG A 31 -23.26 -13.22 5.98
C ARG A 31 -23.92 -13.15 4.62
N VAL A 32 -23.24 -12.63 3.61
CA VAL A 32 -23.75 -12.60 2.24
C VAL A 32 -23.93 -14.02 1.69
N ALA A 33 -23.02 -14.94 1.99
CA ALA A 33 -23.14 -16.34 1.57
C ALA A 33 -24.42 -16.99 2.12
N THR A 34 -24.90 -16.58 3.30
CA THR A 34 -26.18 -17.07 3.85
C THR A 34 -27.41 -16.65 3.03
N LEU A 35 -27.28 -15.64 2.17
CA LEU A 35 -28.36 -15.21 1.26
C LEU A 35 -28.46 -16.07 0.01
N ALA A 36 -27.50 -16.99 -0.24
CA ALA A 36 -27.52 -17.84 -1.42
C ALA A 36 -28.82 -18.65 -1.52
N GLY A 37 -29.41 -18.67 -2.73
CA GLY A 37 -30.69 -19.36 -2.97
C GLY A 37 -31.92 -18.56 -2.56
N THR A 38 -31.75 -17.34 -2.03
CA THR A 38 -32.85 -16.40 -1.79
C THR A 38 -33.01 -15.46 -2.98
N ASP A 39 -34.23 -14.93 -3.14
CA ASP A 39 -34.58 -13.84 -4.06
C ASP A 39 -33.87 -12.51 -3.74
N ARG A 40 -33.17 -12.43 -2.61
CA ARG A 40 -32.46 -11.25 -2.11
C ARG A 40 -30.95 -11.30 -2.34
N THR A 41 -30.45 -12.26 -3.11
CA THR A 41 -29.01 -12.37 -3.39
C THR A 41 -28.53 -11.18 -4.23
N PRO A 42 -27.58 -10.36 -3.76
CA PRO A 42 -27.04 -9.25 -4.54
C PRO A 42 -26.27 -9.73 -5.77
N ALA A 43 -26.42 -9.04 -6.91
CA ALA A 43 -25.69 -9.38 -8.13
C ALA A 43 -24.18 -9.10 -8.03
N ARG A 44 -23.79 -8.09 -7.24
CA ARG A 44 -22.40 -7.70 -7.01
C ARG A 44 -22.26 -6.97 -5.68
N ILE A 45 -21.20 -7.28 -4.94
CA ILE A 45 -20.80 -6.55 -3.74
C ILE A 45 -19.32 -6.24 -3.86
N HIS A 46 -18.96 -4.98 -3.61
CA HIS A 46 -17.62 -4.49 -3.89
C HIS A 46 -17.22 -3.36 -2.95
N LEU A 47 -15.97 -3.37 -2.49
CA LEU A 47 -15.32 -2.28 -1.78
C LEU A 47 -14.22 -1.69 -2.66
N SER A 48 -14.23 -0.37 -2.82
CA SER A 48 -13.18 0.38 -3.54
C SER A 48 -12.43 1.28 -2.58
N ILE A 49 -11.10 1.19 -2.56
CA ILE A 49 -10.22 1.97 -1.71
C ILE A 49 -9.25 2.77 -2.59
N THR A 50 -9.44 4.08 -2.67
CA THR A 50 -8.46 4.96 -3.32
C THR A 50 -7.49 5.48 -2.28
N VAL A 51 -6.26 4.95 -2.30
CA VAL A 51 -5.20 5.21 -1.32
C VAL A 51 -4.59 6.59 -1.53
N ALA A 52 -4.40 7.00 -2.77
CA ALA A 52 -3.94 8.33 -3.14
C ALA A 52 -4.55 8.73 -4.48
N SER A 53 -4.83 10.01 -4.67
CA SER A 53 -5.33 10.58 -5.92
C SER A 53 -4.21 11.21 -6.76
N VAL A 54 -4.49 11.46 -8.03
CA VAL A 54 -3.60 12.20 -8.95
C VAL A 54 -3.16 13.51 -8.30
N GLY A 55 -1.84 13.74 -8.21
CA GLY A 55 -1.26 14.94 -7.60
C GLY A 55 -0.93 14.84 -6.10
N ASN A 56 -1.35 13.77 -5.41
CA ASN A 56 -0.98 13.50 -4.02
C ASN A 56 -0.13 12.22 -3.90
N THR A 57 0.93 12.14 -4.71
CA THR A 57 1.78 10.96 -4.89
C THR A 57 2.91 10.92 -3.86
N GLY A 58 2.57 10.74 -2.58
CA GLY A 58 3.57 10.47 -1.53
C GLY A 58 4.10 9.04 -1.62
N LEU A 59 5.36 8.82 -1.24
CA LEU A 59 5.97 7.48 -1.10
C LEU A 59 5.15 6.57 -0.16
N THR A 60 4.44 7.17 0.81
CA THR A 60 3.52 6.49 1.73
C THR A 60 2.38 5.74 1.03
N ALA A 61 2.09 6.08 -0.23
CA ALA A 61 0.97 5.51 -0.96
C ALA A 61 1.31 4.13 -1.56
N ILE A 62 2.59 3.83 -1.81
CA ILE A 62 3.05 2.52 -2.30
C ILE A 62 3.04 1.51 -1.16
N ASP A 63 3.66 1.87 -0.03
CA ASP A 63 3.72 1.02 1.16
C ASP A 63 2.32 0.64 1.64
N LEU A 64 1.37 1.56 1.54
CA LEU A 64 -0.01 1.30 1.90
C LEU A 64 -0.71 0.31 0.94
N ALA A 65 -0.43 0.37 -0.36
CA ALA A 65 -0.95 -0.64 -1.30
C ALA A 65 -0.38 -2.04 -1.01
N ASP A 66 0.88 -2.12 -0.58
CA ASP A 66 1.50 -3.39 -0.20
C ASP A 66 0.93 -3.93 1.13
N GLN A 67 0.68 -3.08 2.12
CA GLN A 67 -0.03 -3.45 3.35
C GLN A 67 -1.45 -3.96 3.09
N LEU A 68 -2.19 -3.30 2.18
CA LEU A 68 -3.52 -3.77 1.78
C LEU A 68 -3.47 -5.12 1.07
N ALA A 69 -2.46 -5.33 0.22
CA ALA A 69 -2.26 -6.62 -0.43
C ALA A 69 -1.98 -7.73 0.58
N GLU A 70 -1.12 -7.48 1.57
CA GLU A 70 -0.87 -8.41 2.67
C GLU A 70 -2.14 -8.68 3.49
N ALA A 71 -2.85 -7.64 3.92
CA ALA A 71 -4.04 -7.78 4.75
C ALA A 71 -5.17 -8.58 4.09
N PHE A 72 -5.32 -8.43 2.76
CA PHE A 72 -6.35 -9.09 1.98
C PHE A 72 -5.89 -10.36 1.25
N ASP A 73 -4.69 -10.89 1.57
CA ASP A 73 -4.08 -12.06 0.92
C ASP A 73 -4.10 -11.96 -0.62
N ALA A 74 -3.64 -10.81 -1.12
CA ALA A 74 -3.66 -10.45 -2.53
C ALA A 74 -2.27 -10.02 -3.01
N THR A 75 -2.15 -9.87 -4.33
CA THR A 75 -0.91 -9.38 -4.96
C THR A 75 -1.11 -7.98 -5.52
N THR A 76 -0.06 -7.17 -5.48
CA THR A 76 -0.05 -5.88 -6.17
C THR A 76 0.26 -6.03 -7.65
N ARG A 77 -0.32 -5.15 -8.47
CA ARG A 77 -0.02 -5.01 -9.90
C ARG A 77 0.14 -3.55 -10.24
N THR A 78 1.16 -3.22 -11.04
CA THR A 78 1.24 -1.90 -11.66
C THR A 78 0.61 -1.92 -13.04
N SER A 79 -0.25 -0.94 -13.30
CA SER A 79 -0.90 -0.70 -14.58
C SER A 79 -0.61 0.74 -15.04
N THR A 80 -0.67 0.98 -16.34
CA THR A 80 -0.53 2.32 -16.94
C THR A 80 -1.82 2.65 -17.68
N PHE A 81 -2.43 3.78 -17.37
CA PHE A 81 -3.60 4.29 -18.05
C PHE A 81 -3.23 5.00 -19.36
N PRO A 82 -4.19 5.19 -20.29
CA PRO A 82 -3.92 5.83 -21.58
C PRO A 82 -3.30 7.23 -21.50
N ALA A 83 -3.54 7.96 -20.41
CA ALA A 83 -2.97 9.29 -20.16
C ALA A 83 -1.50 9.25 -19.67
N GLY A 84 -0.91 8.07 -19.51
CA GLY A 84 0.44 7.87 -18.97
C GLY A 84 0.50 7.74 -17.45
N ASP A 85 -0.62 7.95 -16.76
CA ASP A 85 -0.72 7.75 -15.32
C ASP A 85 -0.46 6.30 -14.95
N ARG A 86 0.43 6.10 -13.97
CA ARG A 86 0.76 4.78 -13.45
C ARG A 86 0.03 4.57 -12.13
N VAL A 87 -0.56 3.40 -11.96
CA VAL A 87 -1.31 3.04 -10.77
C VAL A 87 -0.85 1.69 -10.26
N ARG A 88 -0.63 1.57 -8.95
CA ARG A 88 -0.45 0.30 -8.26
C ARG A 88 -1.79 -0.12 -7.70
N GLN A 89 -2.20 -1.34 -8.03
CA GLN A 89 -3.53 -1.88 -7.80
C GLN A 89 -3.43 -3.13 -6.93
N VAL A 90 -4.36 -3.26 -6.00
CA VAL A 90 -4.64 -4.49 -5.25
C VAL A 90 -6.02 -4.95 -5.69
N ARG A 91 -6.14 -6.22 -6.05
CA ARG A 91 -7.45 -6.84 -6.29
C ARG A 91 -7.53 -8.12 -5.48
N ALA A 92 -8.46 -8.16 -4.54
CA ALA A 92 -8.71 -9.30 -3.69
C ALA A 92 -10.16 -9.76 -3.86
N ARG A 93 -10.41 -11.02 -3.48
CA ARG A 93 -11.75 -11.56 -3.42
C ARG A 93 -11.94 -12.35 -2.13
N ILE A 94 -12.92 -11.95 -1.33
CA ILE A 94 -13.28 -12.58 -0.07
C ILE A 94 -14.68 -13.17 -0.27
N GLY A 95 -14.75 -14.45 -0.61
CA GLY A 95 -16.00 -15.10 -1.02
C GLY A 95 -16.63 -14.40 -2.25
N THR A 96 -17.82 -13.83 -2.08
CA THR A 96 -18.52 -13.05 -3.13
C THR A 96 -18.16 -11.58 -3.16
N LEU A 97 -17.48 -11.07 -2.12
CA LEU A 97 -17.06 -9.67 -2.01
C LEU A 97 -15.76 -9.46 -2.80
N GLY A 98 -15.79 -8.55 -3.77
CA GLY A 98 -14.55 -8.05 -4.38
C GLY A 98 -14.01 -6.84 -3.61
N VAL A 99 -12.70 -6.73 -3.52
CA VAL A 99 -12.01 -5.57 -2.95
C VAL A 99 -11.02 -5.07 -3.99
N ASP A 100 -11.17 -3.83 -4.42
CA ASP A 100 -10.17 -3.15 -5.25
C ASP A 100 -9.57 -1.99 -4.46
N ALA A 101 -8.24 -1.93 -4.44
CA ALA A 101 -7.53 -0.75 -3.96
C ALA A 101 -6.59 -0.22 -5.04
N ASP A 102 -6.46 1.10 -5.12
CA ASP A 102 -5.62 1.74 -6.11
C ASP A 102 -4.88 2.96 -5.55
N THR A 103 -3.65 3.14 -6.03
CA THR A 103 -2.80 4.28 -5.69
C THR A 103 -2.06 4.79 -6.92
N TYR A 104 -2.05 6.09 -7.13
CA TYR A 104 -1.26 6.70 -8.19
C TYR A 104 0.22 6.70 -7.82
N LEU A 105 1.04 6.22 -8.75
CA LEU A 105 2.48 6.28 -8.64
C LEU A 105 2.98 7.65 -9.13
N PRO A 106 4.03 8.20 -8.50
CA PRO A 106 4.67 9.40 -9.03
C PRO A 106 5.15 9.16 -10.46
N ALA A 107 5.11 10.21 -11.28
CA ALA A 107 5.67 10.16 -12.62
C ALA A 107 7.15 9.77 -12.55
N GLU A 108 7.63 8.96 -13.52
CA GLU A 108 9.05 8.68 -13.58
C GLU A 108 9.84 9.97 -13.82
N PRO A 109 11.02 10.13 -13.20
CA PRO A 109 11.87 11.25 -13.52
C PRO A 109 12.22 11.22 -15.01
N GLY A 110 12.09 12.37 -15.68
CA GLY A 110 12.57 12.51 -17.05
C GLY A 110 14.08 12.24 -17.14
N GLU A 111 14.57 11.94 -18.35
CA GLU A 111 15.97 11.58 -18.60
C GLU A 111 16.96 12.61 -18.04
N MET A 112 16.65 13.90 -18.18
CA MET A 112 17.47 14.98 -17.63
C MET A 112 17.54 14.96 -16.09
N ALA A 113 16.45 14.62 -15.41
CA ALA A 113 16.44 14.48 -13.96
C ALA A 113 17.25 13.25 -13.51
N LYS A 114 17.14 12.13 -14.24
CA LYS A 114 17.95 10.92 -14.02
C LYS A 114 19.44 11.21 -14.17
N LEU A 115 19.83 11.94 -15.23
CA LEU A 115 21.22 12.34 -15.47
C LEU A 115 21.76 13.25 -14.36
N ARG A 116 20.99 14.26 -13.93
CA ARG A 116 21.39 15.15 -12.83
C ARG A 116 21.59 14.37 -11.52
N ALA A 117 20.67 13.48 -11.18
CA ALA A 117 20.80 12.63 -9.99
C ALA A 117 22.06 11.76 -10.06
N ARG A 118 22.36 11.18 -11.23
CA ARG A 118 23.56 10.35 -11.41
C ARG A 118 24.85 11.16 -11.30
N ILE A 119 24.88 12.39 -11.82
CA ILE A 119 26.04 13.28 -11.66
C ILE A 119 26.27 13.57 -10.17
N THR A 120 25.22 13.95 -9.43
CA THR A 120 25.31 14.21 -7.99
C THR A 120 25.80 13.00 -7.20
N GLU A 121 25.33 11.80 -7.53
CA GLU A 121 25.81 10.56 -6.91
C GLU A 121 27.30 10.32 -7.20
N LEU A 122 27.74 10.51 -8.44
CA LEU A 122 29.14 10.34 -8.84
C LEU A 122 30.05 11.38 -8.18
N GLU A 123 29.59 12.63 -8.03
CA GLU A 123 30.32 13.68 -7.33
C GLU A 123 30.46 13.35 -5.84
N ALA A 124 29.42 12.82 -5.20
CA ALA A 124 29.48 12.38 -3.80
C ALA A 124 30.43 11.19 -3.60
N LEU A 125 30.43 10.23 -4.54
CA LEU A 125 31.38 9.12 -4.55
C LEU A 125 32.83 9.59 -4.76
N ALA A 126 33.05 10.56 -5.66
CA ALA A 126 34.38 11.14 -5.87
C ALA A 126 34.88 11.92 -4.64
N ALA A 127 34.01 12.67 -3.97
CA ALA A 127 34.32 13.40 -2.75
C ALA A 127 34.67 12.46 -1.58
N SER A 128 33.97 11.32 -1.46
CA SER A 128 34.27 10.31 -0.44
C SER A 128 35.52 9.48 -0.76
N ALA A 129 35.86 9.28 -2.04
CA ALA A 129 37.08 8.58 -2.47
C ALA A 129 38.35 9.47 -2.42
N GLY A 130 38.19 10.79 -2.50
CA GLY A 130 39.31 11.77 -2.50
C GLY A 130 39.98 12.03 -1.15
N GLY A 131 39.52 11.39 -0.06
CA GLY A 131 40.04 11.57 1.30
C GLY A 131 41.29 10.75 1.66
N THR A 132 41.91 10.05 0.70
CA THR A 132 43.20 9.36 0.90
C THR A 132 44.25 9.87 -0.07
N ARG A 133 44.91 10.97 0.30
CA ARG A 133 46.26 11.29 -0.17
C ARG A 133 47.04 12.00 0.93
#